data_AF-A0A418WHV3-F1
#
_entry.id   AF-A0A418WHV3-F1
#
_cell.length_a   1.000
_cell.length_b   1.000
_cell.length_c   1.000
_cell.angle_alpha   90.00
_cell.angle_beta   90.00
_cell.angle_gamma   90.00
#
_symmetry.space_group_name_H-M   'P 1'
#
loop_
_entity.id
_entity.type
_entity.pdbx_description
1 polymer ?
#
loop_
_entity_poly.entity_id
_entity_poly.type
_entity_poly.pdbx_seq_one_letter_code
_entity_poly.pdbx_strand_id
1 'polypeptide(L)'
;MKHLVSLALGAALLAGCAPQTRFEWGSYQESLYLYAKAPDQRDAYRKSLQDAIDKGKQTNRLAPGLQAELGYLYLEEGDKGRAIQLFEDEMAQFPESRPFLTDMIKRLQGAPVPAPTAAAAPEVQS
;
A
#
# COMPACT_ATOMS: atom_id res chain seq x y z
N MET A 1 44.95 -19.92 -23.27
CA MET A 1 44.45 -18.53 -23.13
C MET A 1 43.16 -18.21 -23.91
N LYS A 2 42.70 -19.06 -24.85
CA LYS A 2 41.48 -18.83 -25.64
C LYS A 2 40.17 -19.15 -24.91
N HIS A 3 40.19 -20.07 -23.94
CA HIS A 3 39.03 -20.43 -23.12
C HIS A 3 38.76 -19.45 -21.96
N LEU A 4 39.73 -18.61 -21.59
CA LEU A 4 39.56 -17.59 -20.55
C LEU A 4 38.69 -16.41 -21.03
N VAL A 5 38.76 -16.09 -22.32
CA VAL A 5 37.94 -15.03 -22.94
C VAL A 5 36.46 -15.44 -23.02
N SER A 6 36.19 -16.72 -23.29
CA SER A 6 34.83 -17.26 -23.34
C SER A 6 34.16 -17.33 -21.95
N LEU A 7 34.94 -17.53 -20.89
CA LEU A 7 34.44 -17.54 -19.51
C LEU A 7 34.12 -16.13 -18.99
N ALA A 8 34.90 -15.12 -19.39
CA ALA A 8 34.68 -13.72 -19.01
C ALA A 8 33.42 -13.11 -19.67
N LEU A 9 33.09 -13.53 -20.90
CA LEU A 9 31.91 -13.03 -21.62
C LEU A 9 30.58 -13.57 -21.05
N GLY A 10 30.59 -14.75 -20.41
CA GLY A 10 29.41 -15.31 -19.76
C GLY A 10 29.04 -14.63 -18.44
N ALA A 11 30.01 -14.10 -17.70
CA ALA A 11 29.79 -13.45 -16.41
C ALA A 11 29.12 -12.08 -16.53
N ALA A 12 29.32 -11.37 -17.65
CA ALA A 12 28.71 -10.06 -17.90
C ALA A 12 27.19 -10.13 -18.20
N LEU A 13 26.68 -11.29 -18.61
CA LEU A 13 25.26 -11.51 -18.92
C LEU A 13 24.40 -11.74 -17.65
N LEU A 14 25.03 -11.91 -16.49
CA LEU A 14 24.35 -12.11 -15.20
C LEU A 14 24.15 -10.80 -14.41
N ALA A 15 24.58 -9.65 -14.95
CA ALA A 15 24.20 -8.34 -14.43
C ALA A 15 22.75 -8.00 -14.84
N GLY A 16 21.80 -8.89 -14.50
CA GLY A 16 20.38 -8.65 -14.62
C GLY A 16 19.92 -7.58 -13.63
N CYS A 17 19.00 -6.72 -14.07
CA CYS A 17 18.45 -5.58 -13.33
C CYS A 17 18.31 -5.82 -11.83
N ALA A 18 19.08 -5.09 -11.03
CA ALA A 18 18.69 -4.86 -9.64
C ALA A 18 17.36 -4.08 -9.67
N PRO A 19 16.32 -4.51 -8.93
CA PRO A 19 15.06 -3.78 -8.89
C PRO A 19 15.33 -2.40 -8.30
N GLN A 20 15.24 -1.36 -9.13
CA GLN A 20 15.16 0.00 -8.61
C GLN A 20 13.86 0.10 -7.82
N THR A 21 13.96 0.33 -6.52
CA THR A 21 12.79 0.54 -5.67
C THR A 21 12.09 1.81 -6.16
N ARG A 22 10.93 1.67 -6.79
CA ARG A 22 10.18 2.84 -7.30
C ARG A 22 9.58 3.64 -6.15
N PHE A 23 9.19 2.95 -5.07
CA PHE A 23 8.43 3.50 -3.97
C PHE A 23 9.14 3.31 -2.63
N GLU A 24 8.90 4.22 -1.71
CA GLU A 24 9.33 4.18 -0.32
C GLU A 24 8.24 3.50 0.51
N TRP A 25 8.51 2.26 0.91
CA TRP A 25 7.63 1.47 1.78
C TRP A 25 8.03 1.55 3.27
N GLY A 26 9.22 2.08 3.57
CA GLY A 26 9.76 2.05 4.93
C GLY A 26 9.73 0.65 5.53
N SER A 27 9.29 0.52 6.79
CA SER A 27 9.08 -0.76 7.48
C SER A 27 7.61 -1.24 7.44
N TYR A 28 6.80 -0.71 6.52
CA TYR A 28 5.37 -1.02 6.40
C TYR A 28 5.08 -2.53 6.42
N GLN A 29 5.76 -3.31 5.57
CA GLN A 29 5.47 -4.75 5.42
C GLN A 29 5.75 -5.54 6.70
N GLU A 30 6.87 -5.25 7.36
CA GLU A 30 7.26 -5.91 8.61
C GLU A 30 6.27 -5.56 9.74
N SER A 31 5.99 -4.28 9.90
CA SER A 31 5.07 -3.81 10.94
C SER A 31 3.61 -4.26 10.72
N LEU A 32 3.15 -4.35 9.47
CA LEU A 32 1.85 -4.95 9.13
C LEU A 32 1.80 -6.41 9.56
N TYR A 33 2.85 -7.19 9.26
CA TYR A 33 2.92 -8.58 9.67
C TYR A 33 2.84 -8.73 11.21
N LEU A 34 3.57 -7.89 11.95
CA LEU A 34 3.54 -7.90 13.40
C LEU A 34 2.16 -7.51 13.95
N TYR A 35 1.53 -6.46 13.41
CA TYR A 35 0.17 -6.05 13.77
C TYR A 35 -0.87 -7.14 13.50
N ALA A 36 -0.77 -7.80 12.34
CA ALA A 36 -1.65 -8.92 12.00
C ALA A 36 -1.53 -10.11 12.97
N LYS A 37 -0.36 -10.29 13.61
CA LYS A 37 -0.13 -11.33 14.63
C LYS A 37 -0.55 -10.90 16.03
N ALA A 38 -0.38 -9.63 16.33
CA ALA A 38 -0.44 -9.10 17.68
C ALA A 38 -1.07 -7.69 17.63
N PRO A 39 -2.38 -7.55 17.93
CA PRO A 39 -3.08 -6.28 17.82
C PRO A 39 -2.52 -5.14 18.69
N ASP A 40 -1.74 -5.45 19.74
CA ASP A 40 -1.00 -4.49 20.56
C ASP A 40 0.13 -3.79 19.78
N GLN A 41 0.54 -4.32 18.62
CA GLN A 41 1.53 -3.70 17.72
C GLN A 41 0.96 -2.57 16.86
N ARG A 42 -0.32 -2.22 17.04
CA ARG A 42 -1.03 -1.22 16.25
C ARG A 42 -0.35 0.15 16.22
N ASP A 43 0.19 0.61 17.34
CA ASP A 43 0.86 1.91 17.42
C ASP A 43 2.19 1.92 16.65
N ALA A 44 2.94 0.81 16.73
CA ALA A 44 4.16 0.64 15.94
C ALA A 44 3.85 0.60 14.43
N TYR A 45 2.75 -0.07 14.06
CA TYR A 45 2.27 -0.12 12.68
C TYR A 45 1.80 1.25 12.14
N ARG A 46 1.03 1.99 12.95
CA ARG A 46 0.67 3.37 12.63
C ARG A 46 1.91 4.25 12.42
N LYS A 47 2.90 4.11 13.29
CA LYS A 47 4.13 4.89 13.20
C LYS A 47 4.92 4.55 11.92
N SER A 48 5.03 3.28 11.55
CA SER A 48 5.73 2.89 10.33
C SER A 48 5.05 3.45 9.07
N LEU A 49 3.71 3.49 9.04
CA LEU A 49 2.93 4.12 7.99
C LEU A 49 3.24 5.61 7.88
N GLN A 50 3.21 6.33 9.00
CA GLN A 50 3.52 7.77 9.05
C GLN A 50 4.95 8.05 8.55
N ASP A 51 5.93 7.32 9.06
CA ASP A 51 7.34 7.48 8.67
C ASP A 51 7.54 7.18 7.17
N ALA A 52 6.87 6.15 6.63
CA ALA A 52 6.92 5.81 5.21
C ALA A 52 6.22 6.86 4.33
N ILE A 53 5.07 7.39 4.76
CA ILE A 53 4.34 8.45 4.05
C ILE A 53 5.20 9.71 3.99
N ASP A 54 5.77 10.13 5.11
CA ASP A 54 6.57 11.35 5.21
C ASP A 54 7.81 11.26 4.32
N LYS A 55 8.55 10.14 4.39
CA LYS A 55 9.71 9.89 3.53
C LYS A 55 9.32 9.81 2.05
N GLY A 56 8.21 9.14 1.76
CA GLY A 56 7.68 8.99 0.41
C GLY A 56 7.34 10.35 -0.22
N LYS A 57 6.67 11.24 0.53
CA LYS A 57 6.37 12.61 0.10
C LYS A 57 7.65 13.43 -0.14
N GLN A 58 8.62 13.37 0.78
CA GLN A 58 9.89 14.10 0.67
C GLN A 58 10.71 13.69 -0.56
N THR A 59 10.67 12.41 -0.91
CA THR A 59 11.46 11.85 -2.02
C THR A 59 10.68 11.73 -3.33
N ASN A 60 9.42 12.18 -3.35
CA ASN A 60 8.49 11.99 -4.48
C ASN A 60 8.35 10.52 -4.92
N ARG A 61 8.39 9.60 -3.94
CA ARG A 61 8.32 8.15 -4.12
C ARG A 61 7.34 7.52 -3.14
N LEU A 62 6.30 8.25 -2.74
CA LEU A 62 5.23 7.71 -1.90
C LEU A 62 4.67 6.43 -2.52
N ALA A 63 4.51 5.37 -1.72
CA ALA A 63 3.91 4.13 -2.18
C ALA A 63 2.37 4.23 -2.19
N PRO A 64 1.70 3.63 -3.20
CA PRO A 64 0.24 3.59 -3.25
C PRO A 64 -0.31 2.79 -2.08
N GLY A 65 -1.44 3.24 -1.55
CA GLY A 65 -2.22 2.61 -0.50
C GLY A 65 -1.80 3.00 0.93
N LEU A 66 -0.61 3.58 1.15
CA LEU A 66 -0.16 3.90 2.51
C LEU A 66 -1.04 4.96 3.19
N GLN A 67 -1.50 5.97 2.44
CA GLN A 67 -2.38 6.99 3.02
C GLN A 67 -3.77 6.41 3.29
N ALA A 68 -4.29 5.58 2.38
CA ALA A 68 -5.54 4.85 2.61
C ALA A 68 -5.47 3.95 3.86
N GLU A 69 -4.39 3.20 4.03
CA GLU A 69 -4.22 2.33 5.20
C GLU A 69 -4.15 3.13 6.51
N LEU A 70 -3.41 4.23 6.54
CA LEU A 70 -3.38 5.13 7.70
C LEU A 70 -4.78 5.74 7.97
N GLY A 71 -5.51 6.08 6.91
CA GLY A 71 -6.89 6.56 7.01
C GLY A 71 -7.82 5.51 7.60
N TYR A 72 -7.64 4.25 7.24
CA TYR A 72 -8.36 3.12 7.82
C TYR A 72 -8.08 2.98 9.33
N LEU A 73 -6.82 3.09 9.77
CA LEU A 73 -6.49 3.08 11.19
C LEU A 73 -7.14 4.24 11.96
N TYR A 74 -7.27 5.43 11.38
CA TYR A 74 -8.01 6.52 12.03
C TYR A 74 -9.51 6.28 12.06
N LEU A 75 -10.05 5.66 11.02
CA LEU A 75 -11.46 5.27 10.98
C LEU A 75 -11.81 4.27 12.09
N GLU A 76 -10.96 3.26 12.31
CA GLU A 76 -11.14 2.28 13.41
C GLU A 76 -11.16 2.93 14.79
N GLU A 77 -10.46 4.06 14.96
CA GLU A 77 -10.47 4.85 16.20
C GLU A 77 -11.68 5.79 16.33
N GLY A 78 -12.56 5.80 15.33
CA GLY A 78 -13.71 6.69 15.25
C GLY A 78 -13.38 8.08 14.68
N ASP A 79 -12.14 8.35 14.28
CA ASP A 79 -11.75 9.62 13.67
C ASP A 79 -12.02 9.63 12.17
N LYS A 80 -13.30 9.75 11.83
CA LYS A 80 -13.77 9.83 10.45
C LYS A 80 -13.19 11.04 9.70
N GLY A 81 -12.92 12.14 10.40
CA GLY A 81 -12.40 13.38 9.79
C GLY A 81 -11.00 13.15 9.23
N ARG A 82 -10.08 12.62 10.05
CA ARG A 82 -8.73 12.26 9.61
C ARG A 82 -8.75 11.15 8.56
N ALA A 83 -9.64 10.17 8.69
CA ALA A 83 -9.79 9.12 7.69
C ALA A 83 -10.14 9.67 6.31
N ILE A 84 -11.18 10.51 6.23
CA ILE A 84 -11.63 11.13 4.95
C ILE A 84 -10.49 11.95 4.33
N GLN A 85 -9.80 12.77 5.11
CA GLN A 85 -8.69 13.58 4.60
C GLN A 85 -7.59 12.70 3.97
N LEU A 86 -7.22 11.60 4.62
CA LEU A 86 -6.20 10.69 4.09
C LEU A 86 -6.67 9.93 2.85
N PHE A 87 -7.95 9.57 2.78
CA PHE A 87 -8.53 9.00 1.56
C PHE A 87 -8.51 9.99 0.39
N GLU A 88 -8.84 11.26 0.65
CA GLU A 88 -8.78 12.31 -0.38
C GLU A 88 -7.35 12.55 -0.85
N ASP A 89 -6.37 12.57 0.06
CA ASP A 89 -4.96 12.69 -0.31
C ASP A 89 -4.50 11.51 -1.18
N GLU A 90 -4.87 10.27 -0.82
CA GLU A 90 -4.57 9.07 -1.62
C GLU A 90 -5.19 9.19 -3.02
N MET A 91 -6.45 9.64 -3.13
CA MET A 91 -7.15 9.85 -4.40
C MET A 91 -6.52 10.92 -5.29
N ALA A 92 -5.88 11.91 -4.68
CA ALA A 92 -5.15 12.96 -5.37
C ALA A 92 -3.82 12.42 -5.91
N GLN A 93 -3.08 11.66 -5.10
CA GLN A 93 -1.78 11.11 -5.47
C GLN A 93 -1.86 9.89 -6.41
N PHE A 94 -2.89 9.05 -6.23
CA PHE A 94 -3.11 7.77 -6.89
C PHE A 94 -4.56 7.71 -7.42
N PRO A 95 -4.84 8.27 -8.61
CA PRO A 95 -6.19 8.32 -9.17
C PRO A 95 -6.88 6.96 -9.34
N GLU A 96 -6.12 5.87 -9.41
CA GLU A 96 -6.61 4.49 -9.42
C GLU A 96 -7.40 4.10 -8.16
N SER A 97 -7.14 4.76 -7.02
CA SER A 97 -7.83 4.51 -5.75
C SER A 97 -9.23 5.14 -5.70
N ARG A 98 -9.52 6.10 -6.59
CA ARG A 98 -10.73 6.93 -6.56
C ARG A 98 -12.04 6.15 -6.52
N PRO A 99 -12.27 5.11 -7.35
CA PRO A 99 -13.56 4.42 -7.34
C PRO A 99 -13.86 3.83 -5.96
N PHE A 100 -12.88 3.18 -5.34
CA PHE A 100 -13.01 2.55 -4.03
C PHE A 100 -13.16 3.58 -2.91
N LEU A 101 -12.26 4.57 -2.85
CA LEU A 101 -12.24 5.55 -1.76
C LEU A 101 -13.42 6.52 -1.81
N THR A 102 -13.94 6.83 -3.00
CA THR A 102 -15.19 7.61 -3.15
C THR A 102 -16.36 6.91 -2.47
N ASP A 103 -16.51 5.60 -2.69
CA ASP A 103 -17.59 4.84 -2.07
C ASP A 103 -17.41 4.69 -0.56
N MET A 104 -16.16 4.56 -0.10
CA MET A 104 -15.87 4.56 1.34
C MET A 104 -16.25 5.90 1.99
N ILE A 105 -15.84 7.04 1.41
CA ILE A 105 -16.20 8.38 1.92
C ILE A 105 -17.72 8.57 1.96
N LYS A 106 -18.44 8.17 0.90
CA LYS A 106 -19.91 8.23 0.86
C LYS A 106 -20.55 7.47 2.04
N ARG A 107 -20.08 6.25 2.34
CA ARG A 107 -20.55 5.46 3.49
C ARG A 107 -20.29 6.18 4.80
N LEU A 108 -19.11 6.78 4.96
CA LEU A 108 -18.74 7.51 6.17
C LEU A 108 -19.58 8.77 6.40
N GLN A 109 -20.02 9.41 5.32
CA GLN A 109 -20.90 10.58 5.33
C GLN A 109 -22.39 10.23 5.43
N GLY A 110 -22.75 8.94 5.53
CA GLY A 110 -24.12 8.48 5.71
C GLY A 110 -24.93 8.34 4.42
N ALA A 111 -24.29 8.36 3.25
CA ALA A 111 -24.98 8.10 1.99
C ALA A 111 -25.28 6.58 1.86
N PRO A 112 -26.49 6.18 1.41
CA PRO A 112 -26.77 4.79 1.08
C PRO A 112 -25.88 4.37 -0.08
N VAL A 113 -24.97 3.42 0.13
CA VAL A 113 -24.30 2.76 -0.99
C VAL A 113 -25.15 1.56 -1.38
N PRO A 114 -25.52 1.41 -2.67
CA PRO A 114 -26.23 0.22 -3.11
C PRO A 114 -25.48 -1.02 -2.62
N ALA A 115 -26.23 -1.98 -2.08
CA ALA A 115 -25.65 -3.24 -1.63
C ALA A 115 -24.79 -3.81 -2.78
N PRO A 116 -23.61 -4.38 -2.49
CA PRO A 116 -22.88 -5.11 -3.51
C PRO A 116 -23.86 -6.14 -4.08
N THR A 117 -24.31 -5.93 -5.32
CA THR A 117 -25.05 -6.96 -6.04
C THR A 117 -24.17 -8.19 -5.99
N ALA A 118 -24.70 -9.27 -5.43
CA ALA A 118 -24.04 -10.57 -5.35
C ALA A 118 -23.64 -11.02 -6.76
N ALA A 119 -22.49 -10.54 -7.23
CA ALA A 119 -21.87 -10.89 -8.49
C ALA A 119 -20.71 -11.82 -8.14
N ALA A 120 -21.00 -13.11 -8.29
CA ALA A 120 -20.06 -14.19 -8.56
C ALA A 120 -18.88 -14.35 -7.58
N ALA A 121 -19.15 -14.99 -6.44
CA ALA A 121 -18.16 -15.94 -5.95
C ALA A 121 -18.03 -17.05 -7.01
N PRO A 122 -16.84 -17.38 -7.53
CA PRO A 122 -16.69 -18.59 -8.31
C PRO A 122 -16.98 -19.77 -7.38
N GLU A 123 -18.00 -20.56 -7.73
CA GLU A 123 -18.19 -21.89 -7.19
C GLU A 123 -16.88 -22.67 -7.39
N VAL A 124 -16.15 -22.89 -6.31
CA VAL A 124 -15.04 -23.84 -6.30
C VAL A 124 -15.67 -25.23 -6.25
N GLN A 125 -15.85 -25.83 -7.43
CA GLN A 125 -16.29 -27.22 -7.56
C GLN A 125 -15.18 -28.13 -7.02
N SER A 126 -15.56 -29.03 -6.10
CA SER A 126 -14.72 -30.14 -5.59
C SER A 126 -14.75 -31.34 -6.53
#